data_AF-A0A7S7ZK03-F1
#
_entry.id   AF-A0A7S7ZK03-F1
#
_cell.length_a   1.000
_cell.length_b   1.000
_cell.length_c   1.000
_cell.angle_alpha   90.00
_cell.angle_beta   90.00
_cell.angle_gamma   90.00
#
_symmetry.space_group_name_H-M   'P 1'
#
loop_
_entity.id
_entity.type
_entity.pdbx_description
1 polymer ?
#
loop_
_entity_poly.entity_id
_entity_poly.type
_entity_poly.pdbx_seq_one_letter_code
_entity_poly.pdbx_strand_id
1 'polypeptide(L)'
;MKDDLATFDEEDWRSLTASDKKALRIFSRVAIGFEPLAKASGVGQKSMDSLIAKGLAIEGDRSLHGRTFKITNKGWLAVEWLQGRKTRVYPTQSDRT
;
A
#
# COMPACT_ATOMS: atom_id res chain seq x y z
N MET A 1 17.05 -0.49 15.15
CA MET A 1 16.46 -1.23 14.03
C MET A 1 17.04 -0.64 12.76
N LYS A 2 17.52 -1.44 11.81
CA LYS A 2 17.89 -0.90 10.49
C LYS A 2 16.59 -0.47 9.83
N ASP A 3 16.40 0.83 9.64
CA ASP A 3 15.42 1.34 8.71
C ASP A 3 15.90 0.98 7.30
N ASP A 4 15.62 -0.26 6.89
CA ASP A 4 15.79 -0.64 5.49
C ASP A 4 14.83 0.25 4.69
N LEU A 5 15.41 1.21 3.98
CA LEU A 5 14.69 2.15 3.14
C LEU A 5 13.79 1.37 2.19
N ALA A 6 12.47 1.58 2.27
CA ALA A 6 11.54 0.97 1.35
C ALA A 6 11.84 1.45 -0.07
N THR A 7 12.09 0.52 -0.99
CA THR A 7 12.31 0.79 -2.40
C THR A 7 11.17 0.24 -3.24
N PHE A 8 10.95 0.88 -4.40
CA PHE A 8 10.02 0.42 -5.42
C PHE A 8 10.58 0.74 -6.81
N ASP A 9 10.67 -0.28 -7.66
CA ASP A 9 11.30 -0.17 -8.97
C ASP A 9 10.43 -0.68 -10.13
N GLU A 10 11.04 -0.79 -11.32
CA GLU A 10 10.34 -1.19 -12.54
C GLU A 10 9.96 -2.67 -12.52
N GLU A 11 10.73 -3.52 -11.83
CA GLU A 11 10.39 -4.94 -11.67
C GLU A 11 9.18 -5.08 -10.77
N ASP A 12 9.18 -4.38 -9.64
CA ASP A 12 8.02 -4.28 -8.75
C ASP A 12 6.78 -3.80 -9.52
N TRP A 13 6.93 -2.74 -10.33
CA TRP A 13 5.83 -2.18 -11.13
C TRP A 13 5.25 -3.16 -12.15
N ARG A 14 6.12 -3.93 -12.83
CA ARG A 14 5.72 -4.94 -13.82
C ARG A 14 5.05 -6.14 -13.16
N SER A 15 5.42 -6.47 -11.93
CA SER A 15 4.77 -7.53 -11.17
C SER A 15 3.32 -7.21 -10.79
N LEU A 16 2.90 -5.94 -10.82
CA LEU A 16 1.54 -5.52 -10.44
C LEU A 16 0.52 -5.82 -11.54
N THR A 17 -0.51 -6.57 -11.18
CA THR A 17 -1.67 -6.81 -12.04
C THR A 17 -2.55 -5.57 -12.13
N ALA A 18 -3.47 -5.52 -13.11
CA ALA A 18 -4.48 -4.47 -13.20
C ALA A 18 -5.35 -4.39 -11.91
N SER A 19 -5.64 -5.54 -11.30
CA SER A 19 -6.39 -5.62 -10.05
C SER A 19 -5.61 -5.03 -8.87
N ASP A 20 -4.31 -5.30 -8.77
CA ASP A 20 -3.45 -4.71 -7.72
C ASP A 20 -3.44 -3.18 -7.83
N LYS A 21 -3.25 -2.68 -9.06
CA LYS A 21 -3.24 -1.25 -9.36
C LYS A 21 -4.58 -0.58 -9.01
N LYS A 22 -5.70 -1.24 -9.34
CA LYS A 22 -7.05 -0.77 -8.98
C LYS A 22 -7.25 -0.76 -7.46
N ALA A 23 -6.84 -1.82 -6.77
CA ALA A 23 -6.96 -1.93 -5.32
C ALA A 23 -6.14 -0.86 -4.60
N LEU A 24 -4.87 -0.67 -4.96
CA LEU A 24 -4.01 0.41 -4.43
C LEU A 24 -4.65 1.78 -4.62
N ARG A 25 -5.18 2.06 -5.82
CA ARG A 25 -5.81 3.35 -6.13
C ARG A 25 -7.06 3.62 -5.28
N ILE A 26 -7.88 2.61 -5.02
CA ILE A 26 -9.11 2.78 -4.24
C ILE A 26 -8.74 2.88 -2.76
N PHE A 27 -7.92 1.96 -2.26
CA PHE A 27 -7.59 1.87 -0.85
C PHE A 27 -6.76 3.08 -0.37
N SER A 28 -5.87 3.63 -1.19
CA SER A 28 -5.07 4.81 -0.83
C SER A 28 -5.88 6.07 -0.52
N ARG A 29 -7.12 6.15 -1.02
CA ARG A 29 -8.03 7.28 -0.73
C ARG A 29 -8.57 7.27 0.69
N VAL A 30 -8.57 6.11 1.34
CA VAL A 30 -9.10 5.94 2.69
C VAL A 30 -8.02 5.57 3.71
N ALA A 31 -6.80 5.27 3.25
CA ALA A 31 -5.69 4.76 4.07
C ALA A 31 -5.03 5.83 4.96
N ILE A 32 -5.75 6.32 5.97
CA ILE A 32 -5.22 7.23 7.01
C ILE A 32 -4.42 6.42 8.06
N GLY A 33 -4.73 5.13 8.22
CA GLY A 33 -4.06 4.21 9.14
C GLY A 33 -4.40 2.76 8.83
N PHE A 34 -4.75 1.99 9.87
CA PHE A 34 -5.39 0.69 9.70
C PHE A 34 -6.88 0.89 9.47
N GLU A 35 -7.34 0.52 8.29
CA GLU A 35 -8.71 0.81 7.85
C GLU A 35 -9.43 -0.45 7.42
N PRO A 36 -10.71 -0.63 7.79
CA PRO A 36 -11.48 -1.79 7.40
C PRO A 36 -11.82 -1.75 5.91
N LEU A 37 -11.85 -2.93 5.27
CA LEU A 37 -12.26 -3.07 3.86
C LEU A 37 -13.63 -2.48 3.56
N ALA A 38 -14.53 -2.43 4.54
CA ALA A 38 -15.85 -1.82 4.41
C ALA A 38 -15.80 -0.35 3.94
N LYS A 39 -14.70 0.37 4.20
CA LYS A 39 -14.49 1.76 3.73
C LYS A 39 -13.97 1.85 2.29
N ALA A 40 -13.45 0.75 1.72
CA ALA A 40 -12.84 0.71 0.40
C ALA A 40 -13.73 -0.07 -0.60
N SER A 41 -14.91 0.48 -0.90
CA SER A 41 -15.84 -0.16 -1.84
C SER A 41 -15.19 -0.46 -3.19
N GLY A 42 -15.29 -1.72 -3.63
CA GLY A 42 -14.64 -2.23 -4.84
C GLY A 42 -13.25 -2.85 -4.61
N VAL A 43 -12.76 -2.89 -3.37
CA VAL A 43 -11.58 -3.67 -2.97
C VAL A 43 -12.05 -4.92 -2.23
N GLY A 44 -11.81 -6.08 -2.84
CA GLY A 44 -12.09 -7.37 -2.22
C GLY A 44 -10.92 -7.90 -1.41
N GLN A 45 -11.19 -8.89 -0.56
CA GLN A 45 -10.17 -9.54 0.25
C GLN A 45 -9.00 -10.08 -0.58
N LYS A 46 -9.28 -10.79 -1.67
CA LYS A 46 -8.25 -11.37 -2.55
C LYS A 46 -7.29 -10.30 -3.10
N SER A 47 -7.79 -9.09 -3.33
CA SER A 47 -6.95 -7.99 -3.77
C SER A 47 -6.02 -7.52 -2.66
N MET A 48 -6.50 -7.43 -1.41
CA MET A 48 -5.63 -7.10 -0.28
C MET A 48 -4.61 -8.20 0.01
N ASP A 49 -5.00 -9.48 -0.07
CA ASP A 49 -4.10 -10.61 0.11
C ASP A 49 -2.95 -10.56 -0.93
N SER A 50 -3.27 -10.23 -2.18
CA SER A 50 -2.26 -10.01 -3.23
C SER A 50 -1.31 -8.85 -2.91
N LEU A 51 -1.83 -7.72 -2.40
CA LEU A 51 -1.00 -6.59 -1.98
C LEU A 51 -0.11 -6.92 -0.78
N ILE A 52 -0.60 -7.71 0.17
CA ILE A 52 0.18 -8.20 1.32
C ILE A 52 1.31 -9.12 0.86
N ALA A 53 1.00 -10.08 -0.02
CA ALA A 53 1.99 -10.99 -0.57
C ALA A 53 3.13 -10.27 -1.31
N LYS A 54 2.87 -9.06 -1.82
CA LYS A 54 3.84 -8.19 -2.51
C LYS A 54 4.49 -7.15 -1.58
N GLY A 55 4.19 -7.16 -0.28
CA GLY A 55 4.72 -6.22 0.71
C GLY A 55 4.18 -4.79 0.58
N LEU A 56 3.08 -4.58 -0.15
CA LEU A 56 2.48 -3.27 -0.41
C LEU A 56 1.42 -2.87 0.62
N ALA A 57 0.92 -3.85 1.36
CA ALA A 57 0.00 -3.65 2.46
C ALA A 57 0.34 -4.61 3.62
N ILE A 58 -0.16 -4.29 4.79
CA ILE A 58 -0.14 -5.17 5.97
C ILE A 58 -1.54 -5.27 6.55
N GLU A 59 -1.88 -6.45 7.07
CA GLU A 59 -3.09 -6.68 7.86
C GLU A 59 -2.82 -6.26 9.32
N GLY A 60 -3.79 -5.57 9.93
CA GLY A 60 -3.77 -5.22 11.34
C GLY A 60 -4.77 -6.05 12.14
N ASP A 61 -5.01 -5.63 13.37
CA ASP A 61 -5.98 -6.30 14.23
C ASP A 61 -7.40 -6.22 13.67
N ARG A 62 -8.22 -7.21 14.06
CA ARG A 62 -9.64 -7.22 13.73
C ARG A 62 -10.35 -6.10 14.47
N SER A 63 -11.17 -5.34 13.75
CA SER A 63 -12.07 -4.34 14.29
C SER A 63 -13.51 -4.86 14.32
N LEU A 64 -14.42 -4.10 14.92
CA LEU A 64 -15.87 -4.33 14.82
C LEU A 64 -16.38 -4.37 13.37
N HIS A 65 -15.64 -3.79 12.43
CA HIS A 65 -15.95 -3.76 11.00
C HIS A 65 -15.15 -4.79 10.19
N GLY A 66 -14.56 -5.78 10.86
CA GLY A 66 -13.77 -6.85 10.24
C GLY A 66 -12.27 -6.54 10.17
N ARG A 67 -11.58 -7.20 9.24
CA ARG A 67 -10.13 -7.05 9.03
C ARG A 67 -9.77 -5.63 8.61
N THR A 68 -8.69 -5.13 9.20
CA THR A 68 -8.15 -3.80 8.91
C THR A 68 -6.83 -3.92 8.17
N PHE A 69 -6.54 -2.96 7.30
CA PHE A 69 -5.35 -2.96 6.48
C PHE A 69 -4.71 -1.59 6.42
N LYS A 70 -3.40 -1.57 6.22
CA LYS A 70 -2.62 -0.34 6.04
C LYS A 70 -1.69 -0.50 4.84
N ILE A 71 -1.53 0.57 4.06
CA ILE A 71 -0.54 0.63 2.98
C ILE A 71 0.86 0.82 3.59
N THR A 72 1.83 0.02 3.16
CA THR A 72 3.23 0.14 3.60
C THR A 72 3.93 1.31 2.91
N ASN A 73 5.14 1.68 3.35
CA ASN A 73 5.97 2.66 2.64
C ASN A 73 6.21 2.25 1.17
N LYS A 74 6.47 0.96 0.91
CA LYS A 74 6.58 0.40 -0.44
C LYS A 74 5.27 0.52 -1.22
N GLY A 75 4.13 0.26 -0.57
CA GLY A 75 2.82 0.45 -1.17
C GLY A 75 2.52 1.90 -1.57
N TRP A 76 2.96 2.88 -0.76
CA TRP A 76 2.84 4.30 -1.11
C TRP A 76 3.73 4.69 -2.29
N LEU A 77 4.93 4.12 -2.43
CA LEU A 77 5.71 4.29 -3.66
C LEU A 77 4.97 3.75 -4.88
N ALA A 78 4.32 2.59 -4.77
CA ALA A 78 3.49 2.05 -5.85
C ALA A 78 2.32 3.00 -6.21
N VAL A 79 1.76 3.72 -5.22
CA VAL A 79 0.73 4.74 -5.45
C VAL A 79 1.30 5.97 -6.18
N GLU A 80 2.50 6.43 -5.84
CA GLU A 80 3.17 7.51 -6.58
C GLU A 80 3.37 7.12 -8.06
N TRP A 81 3.78 5.88 -8.32
CA TRP A 81 3.94 5.37 -9.70
C TRP A 81 2.62 5.32 -10.46
N LEU A 82 1.50 5.00 -9.78
CA LEU A 82 0.15 5.11 -10.37
C LEU A 82 -0.22 6.54 -10.77
N GLN A 83 0.36 7.55 -10.11
CA GLN A 83 0.17 8.97 -10.41
C GLN A 83 1.18 9.50 -11.45
N GLY A 84 2.01 8.62 -12.02
CA GLY A 84 3.04 8.98 -12.99
C GLY A 84 4.36 9.46 -12.37
N ARG A 85 4.47 9.46 -11.04
CA ARG A 85 5.69 9.86 -10.32
C ARG A 85 6.55 8.62 -10.06
N LYS A 86 7.74 8.55 -10.66
CA LYS A 86 8.64 7.39 -10.56
C LYS A 86 9.57 7.46 -9.34
N THR A 87 9.01 7.76 -8.16
CA THR A 87 9.77 7.83 -6.91
C THR A 87 10.24 6.44 -6.51
N ARG A 88 11.55 6.23 -6.34
CA ARG A 88 12.14 4.90 -6.12
C ARG A 88 12.37 4.54 -4.65
N VAL A 89 12.51 5.55 -3.80
CA VAL A 89 12.86 5.39 -2.39
C VAL A 89 11.86 6.18 -1.58
N TYR A 90 11.30 5.56 -0.54
CA TYR A 90 10.37 6.27 0.33
C TYR A 90 11.16 7.28 1.17
N PRO A 91 10.77 8.56 1.18
CA PRO A 91 11.48 9.55 1.97
C PRO A 91 11.34 9.18 3.44
N THR A 92 12.45 8.80 4.08
CA THR A 92 12.53 8.79 5.54
C THR A 92 12.38 10.24 5.98
N GLN A 93 11.34 10.54 6.75
CA GLN A 93 11.30 11.79 7.49
C GLN A 93 12.39 11.71 8.57
N SER A 94 13.61 12.11 8.20
CA SER A 94 14.63 12.54 9.14
C SER A 94 14.83 14.04 8.92
N ASP A 95 14.77 14.78 10.03
CA ASP A 95 14.94 16.23 10.19
C ASP A 95 13.79 17.15 9.72
N ARG A 96 12.76 17.23 10.57
CA ARG A 96 12.30 18.53 11.05
C ARG A 96 12.47 18.57 12.56
N THR A 97 13.59 19.18 12.96
CA THR A 97 13.83 20.01 14.15
C THR A 97 12.75 20.07 15.22
#